data_AF-A0A2X3U7V2-F1
#
_entry.id   AF-A0A2X3U7V2-F1
#
_cell.length_a   1.000
_cell.length_b   1.000
_cell.length_c   1.000
_cell.angle_alpha   90.00
_cell.angle_beta   90.00
_cell.angle_gamma   90.00
#
_symmetry.space_group_name_H-M   'P 1'
#
loop_
_entity.id
_entity.type
_entity.pdbx_description
1 polymer ?
#
loop_
_entity_poly.entity_id
_entity_poly.type
_entity_poly.pdbx_seq_one_letter_code
_entity_poly.pdbx_strand_id
1 'polypeptide(L)'
;MNPEKDYDPKSFFIPWCQKPYRKITVEDVKYVLSLHYQDTPYDPYGPQGDAVSQRQFRPIGINRTSQIALLQMRPNKSSETTGIQWLVLLQSLKIKRALSELLIS
;
A
#
# COMPACT_ATOMS: atom_id res chain seq x y z
N MET A 1 -4.92 -8.41 4.76
CA MET A 1 -4.80 -8.23 6.22
C MET A 1 -6.00 -8.81 6.99
N ASN A 2 -6.52 -9.97 6.58
CA ASN A 2 -7.34 -10.83 7.44
C ASN A 2 -7.34 -12.22 6.77
N PRO A 3 -6.33 -13.07 7.04
CA PRO A 3 -6.11 -14.30 6.26
C PRO A 3 -7.25 -15.31 6.38
N GLU A 4 -8.13 -15.15 7.38
CA GLU A 4 -9.29 -16.02 7.60
C GLU A 4 -10.50 -15.67 6.72
N LYS A 5 -10.48 -14.50 6.07
CA LYS A 5 -11.59 -14.05 5.22
C LYS A 5 -11.25 -14.26 3.76
N ASP A 6 -11.87 -15.27 3.16
CA ASP A 6 -11.81 -15.52 1.73
C ASP A 6 -12.81 -14.61 1.01
N TYR A 7 -12.31 -13.69 0.18
CA TYR A 7 -13.13 -12.77 -0.61
C TYR A 7 -12.90 -13.06 -2.08
N ASP A 8 -13.98 -13.31 -2.82
CA ASP A 8 -13.92 -13.34 -4.27
C ASP A 8 -13.53 -11.94 -4.79
N PRO A 9 -12.44 -11.79 -5.56
CA PRO A 9 -12.02 -10.51 -6.13
C PRO A 9 -13.06 -9.88 -7.07
N LYS A 10 -14.05 -10.64 -7.54
CA LYS A 10 -15.16 -10.17 -8.38
C LYS A 10 -16.44 -9.86 -7.59
N SER A 11 -16.42 -10.02 -6.27
CA SER A 11 -17.59 -9.78 -5.43
C SER A 11 -18.00 -8.31 -5.42
N PHE A 12 -19.29 -8.05 -5.65
CA PHE A 12 -19.89 -6.73 -5.47
C PHE A 12 -20.24 -6.42 -4.00
N PHE A 13 -20.12 -7.40 -3.10
CA PHE A 13 -20.57 -7.31 -1.72
C PHE A 13 -19.42 -7.19 -0.71
N ILE A 14 -18.31 -6.57 -1.11
CA ILE A 14 -17.19 -6.30 -0.20
C ILE A 14 -17.61 -5.25 0.84
N PRO A 15 -17.47 -5.53 2.14
CA PRO A 15 -17.88 -4.59 3.18
C PRO A 15 -17.01 -3.32 3.15
N TRP A 16 -17.64 -2.16 3.19
CA TRP A 16 -16.96 -0.86 3.13
C TRP A 16 -16.02 -0.61 4.32
N CYS A 17 -16.45 -0.98 5.54
CA CYS A 17 -15.64 -0.85 6.76
C CYS A 17 -15.26 -2.23 7.29
N GLN A 18 -13.99 -2.39 7.66
CA GLN A 18 -13.46 -3.62 8.23
C GLN A 18 -12.55 -3.33 9.42
N LYS A 19 -12.63 -4.19 10.44
CA LYS A 19 -11.69 -4.20 11.55
C LYS A 19 -10.49 -5.08 11.18
N PRO A 20 -9.25 -4.55 11.18
CA PRO A 20 -8.07 -5.36 10.95
C PRO A 20 -7.81 -6.27 12.16
N TYR A 21 -7.20 -7.44 11.94
CA TYR A 21 -6.82 -8.38 13.01
C TYR A 21 -5.74 -7.83 13.95
N ARG A 22 -4.93 -6.88 13.47
CA ARG A 22 -3.88 -6.19 14.24
C ARG A 22 -3.83 -4.70 13.92
N LYS A 23 -3.06 -3.93 14.70
CA LYS A 23 -2.78 -2.53 14.42
C LYS A 23 -2.04 -2.41 13.07
N ILE A 24 -2.47 -1.44 12.26
CA ILE A 24 -1.91 -1.15 10.94
C ILE A 24 -0.73 -0.19 11.12
N THR A 25 0.41 -0.52 10.51
CA THR A 25 1.59 0.35 10.48
C THR A 25 1.69 1.10 9.15
N VAL A 26 2.63 2.05 9.05
CA VAL A 26 2.87 2.80 7.80
C VAL A 26 3.38 1.87 6.70
N GLU A 27 4.21 0.91 7.07
CA GLU A 27 4.80 -0.10 6.19
C GLU A 27 3.72 -0.99 5.59
N ASP A 28 2.72 -1.37 6.39
CA ASP A 28 1.58 -2.16 5.93
C ASP A 28 0.78 -1.45 4.85
N VAL A 29 0.51 -0.15 5.05
CA VAL A 29 -0.21 0.64 4.05
C VAL A 29 0.62 0.77 2.77
N LYS A 30 1.93 1.04 2.91
CA LYS A 30 2.83 1.09 1.75
C LYS A 30 2.87 -0.25 1.02
N TYR A 31 2.90 -1.36 1.74
CA TYR A 31 2.90 -2.70 1.18
C TYR A 31 1.64 -2.94 0.35
N VAL A 32 0.45 -2.66 0.91
CA VAL A 32 -0.83 -2.78 0.19
C VAL A 32 -0.89 -1.90 -1.06
N LEU A 33 -0.45 -0.64 -0.96
CA LEU A 33 -0.38 0.28 -2.10
C LEU A 33 0.65 -0.14 -3.18
N SER A 34 1.44 -1.18 -2.89
CA SER A 34 2.43 -1.75 -3.80
C SER A 34 2.04 -3.15 -4.30
N LEU A 35 0.85 -3.65 -3.95
CA LEU A 35 0.42 -4.99 -4.34
C LEU A 35 0.07 -5.08 -5.83
N HIS A 36 0.37 -6.22 -6.41
CA HIS A 36 0.01 -6.58 -7.78
C HIS A 36 -0.49 -8.04 -7.84
N TYR A 37 -1.19 -8.49 -6.79
CA TYR A 37 -1.71 -9.86 -6.65
C TYR A 37 -0.63 -10.94 -6.51
N GLN A 38 0.43 -10.64 -5.75
CA GLN A 38 1.52 -11.56 -5.44
C GLN A 38 0.98 -12.92 -4.96
N ASP A 39 1.66 -13.99 -5.39
CA ASP A 39 1.33 -15.38 -5.04
C ASP A 39 -0.07 -15.83 -5.53
N THR A 40 -0.59 -15.21 -6.59
CA THR A 40 -1.82 -15.64 -7.25
C THR A 40 -1.64 -15.77 -8.77
N PRO A 41 -2.53 -16.50 -9.48
CA PRO A 41 -2.52 -16.57 -10.95
C PRO A 41 -2.81 -15.24 -11.67
N TYR A 42 -3.14 -14.19 -10.92
CA TYR A 42 -3.46 -12.86 -11.43
C TYR A 42 -2.26 -11.90 -11.35
N ASP A 43 -1.12 -12.36 -10.83
CA ASP A 43 0.10 -11.57 -10.77
C ASP A 43 0.68 -11.34 -12.18
N PRO A 44 0.77 -10.09 -12.67
CA PRO A 44 1.35 -9.80 -13.99
C PRO A 44 2.85 -10.12 -14.08
N TYR A 45 3.53 -10.25 -12.94
CA TYR A 45 4.95 -10.60 -12.87
C TYR A 45 5.18 -12.04 -12.36
N GLY A 46 4.10 -12.75 -12.02
CA GLY A 46 4.17 -14.08 -11.43
C GLY A 46 4.40 -15.16 -12.48
N PRO A 47 5.00 -16.30 -12.08
CA PRO A 47 5.12 -17.47 -12.94
C PRO A 47 3.82 -18.28 -13.05
N GLN A 48 2.81 -17.94 -12.23
CA GLN A 48 1.53 -18.62 -12.15
C GLN A 48 0.50 -17.96 -13.08
N GLY A 49 -0.42 -18.76 -13.64
CA GLY A 49 -1.49 -18.29 -14.53
C GLY A 49 -1.12 -18.30 -16.02
N ASP A 50 -2.04 -17.83 -16.85
CA ASP A 50 -1.87 -17.68 -18.29
C ASP A 50 -1.89 -16.20 -18.69
N ALA A 51 -1.57 -15.90 -19.96
CA ALA A 51 -1.51 -14.53 -20.45
C ALA A 51 -2.84 -13.75 -20.30
N VAL A 52 -3.96 -14.46 -20.17
CA VAL A 52 -5.29 -13.89 -19.98
C VAL A 52 -5.54 -13.58 -18.50
N SER A 53 -5.27 -14.52 -17.59
CA SER A 53 -5.45 -14.36 -16.15
C SER A 53 -4.59 -13.24 -15.59
N GLN A 54 -3.33 -13.15 -16.04
CA GLN A 54 -2.37 -12.11 -15.62
C GLN A 54 -2.78 -10.69 -16.03
N ARG A 55 -3.71 -10.55 -16.98
CA ARG A 55 -4.23 -9.26 -17.47
C ARG A 55 -5.69 -9.02 -17.08
N GLN A 56 -6.28 -9.92 -16.31
CA GLN A 56 -7.71 -9.88 -15.96
C GLN A 56 -8.04 -8.75 -14.99
N PHE A 57 -7.13 -8.46 -14.04
CA PHE A 57 -7.36 -7.48 -12.99
C PHE A 57 -6.35 -6.34 -13.06
N ARG A 58 -6.81 -5.14 -12.67
CA ARG A 58 -5.93 -3.97 -12.53
C ARG A 58 -5.13 -4.11 -11.23
N PRO A 59 -3.78 -4.14 -11.27
CA PRO A 59 -2.95 -4.13 -10.07
C PRO A 59 -2.94 -2.74 -9.40
N ILE A 60 -2.59 -2.69 -8.12
CA ILE A 60 -2.53 -1.45 -7.34
C ILE A 60 -1.18 -0.77 -7.53
N GLY A 61 -0.09 -1.49 -7.26
CA GLY A 61 1.27 -1.02 -7.39
C GLY A 61 1.96 -1.63 -8.61
N ILE A 62 2.03 -0.87 -9.70
CA ILE A 62 2.73 -1.29 -10.94
C ILE A 62 3.65 -0.15 -11.41
N ASN A 63 4.49 -0.41 -12.40
CA ASN A 63 5.49 0.53 -12.94
C ASN A 63 4.92 1.90 -13.38
N ARG A 64 3.60 2.03 -13.57
CA ARG A 64 2.91 3.28 -13.92
C ARG A 64 2.50 4.14 -12.71
N THR A 65 2.70 3.68 -11.47
CA THR A 65 2.39 4.47 -10.28
C THR A 65 3.45 5.55 -10.08
N SER A 66 3.13 6.79 -10.46
CA SER A 66 4.07 7.92 -10.40
C SER A 66 4.46 8.30 -8.98
N GLN A 67 3.48 8.33 -8.07
CA GLN A 67 3.67 8.75 -6.70
C GLN A 67 2.72 8.04 -5.74
N ILE A 68 3.19 7.83 -4.51
CA ILE A 68 2.37 7.40 -3.37
C ILE A 68 2.55 8.44 -2.27
N ALA A 69 1.43 8.92 -1.73
CA ALA A 69 1.39 9.85 -0.62
C ALA A 69 0.59 9.23 0.54
N LEU A 70 1.16 9.26 1.75
CA LEU A 70 0.47 8.89 2.98
C LEU A 70 0.60 10.03 3.98
N LEU A 71 -0.53 10.57 4.42
CA LEU A 71 -0.59 11.59 5.47
C LEU A 71 -0.85 10.92 6.81
N GLN A 72 0.05 11.15 7.77
CA GLN A 72 -0.06 10.63 9.12
C GLN A 72 -0.11 11.79 10.12
N MET A 73 -1.15 11.82 10.94
CA MET A 73 -1.25 12.70 12.10
C MET A 73 -0.83 11.91 13.34
N ARG A 74 0.27 12.30 13.98
CA ARG A 74 0.78 11.58 15.16
C ARG A 74 0.12 12.11 16.44
N PRO A 75 -0.53 11.27 17.26
CA PRO A 75 -1.05 11.72 18.54
C PRO A 75 0.10 12.14 19.48
N ASN A 76 -0.17 13.07 20.39
CA ASN A 76 0.75 13.51 21.46
C ASN A 76 2.06 14.14 20.96
N LYS A 77 2.01 14.94 19.89
CA LYS A 77 3.13 15.78 19.41
C LYS A 77 2.72 17.25 19.35
N SER A 78 3.69 18.15 19.30
CA SER A 78 3.43 19.58 19.09
C SER A 78 2.73 19.80 17.74
N SER A 79 1.87 20.80 17.63
CA SER A 79 1.13 21.11 16.40
C SER A 79 2.06 21.22 15.18
N GLU A 80 3.22 21.84 15.38
CA GLU A 80 4.27 22.05 14.36
C GLU A 80 4.87 20.75 13.80
N THR A 81 4.88 19.66 14.58
CA THR A 81 5.52 18.38 14.19
C THR A 81 4.56 17.20 14.11
N THR A 82 3.25 17.46 14.26
CA THR A 82 2.22 16.42 14.30
C THR A 82 1.99 15.77 12.95
N GLY A 83 1.98 16.57 11.88
CA GLY A 83 1.75 16.10 10.51
C GLY A 83 3.01 15.54 9.89
N ILE A 84 2.94 14.31 9.39
CA ILE A 84 3.96 13.71 8.53
C ILE A 84 3.33 13.38 7.19
N GLN A 85 3.96 13.87 6.12
CA GLN A 85 3.67 13.42 4.77
C GLN A 85 4.78 12.48 4.31
N TRP A 86 4.42 11.22 4.09
CA TRP A 86 5.28 10.23 3.48
C TRP A 86 5.08 10.29 1.98
N LEU A 87 6.17 10.55 1.24
CA LEU A 87 6.16 10.62 -0.21
C LEU A 87 7.08 9.56 -0.77
N VAL A 88 6.58 8.83 -1.76
CA VAL A 88 7.37 7.91 -2.58
C VAL A 88 7.18 8.30 -4.02
N LEU A 89 8.27 8.61 -4.70
CA LEU A 89 8.31 8.90 -6.13
C LEU A 89 8.92 7.69 -6.85
N LEU A 90 8.32 7.28 -7.97
CA LEU A 90 8.86 6.29 -8.93
C LEU A 90 9.47 5.02 -8.29
N GLN A 91 8.65 3.98 -8.05
CA GLN A 91 9.00 2.59 -7.64
C GLN A 91 10.31 2.40 -6.83
N SER A 92 10.66 3.34 -5.96
CA SER A 92 11.79 3.18 -5.04
C SER A 92 11.34 2.29 -3.88
N LEU A 93 12.09 1.23 -3.63
CA LEU A 93 11.94 0.37 -2.43
C LEU A 93 12.22 1.11 -1.12
N LYS A 94 12.69 2.37 -1.19
CA LYS A 94 13.04 3.17 -0.02
C LYS A 94 11.99 4.25 0.22
N ILE A 95 11.31 4.16 1.37
CA ILE A 95 10.50 5.25 1.91
C ILE A 95 11.47 6.37 2.30
N LYS A 96 11.40 7.52 1.63
CA LYS A 96 12.11 8.73 2.06
C LYS A 96 11.19 9.55 2.95
N ARG A 97 11.60 9.76 4.20
CA ARG A 97 10.95 10.71 5.10
C ARG A 97 11.22 12.11 4.56
N ALA A 98 10.17 12.87 4.23
CA ALA A 98 10.30 14.21 3.65
C ALA A 98 10.72 15.31 4.66
N LEU A 99 11.36 14.95 5.78
CA LEU A 99 11.71 15.88 6.87
C LEU A 99 13.04 15.49 7.55
N SER A 100 14.14 15.35 6.80
CA SER A 100 15.45 15.05 7.40
C SER A 100 16.57 16.03 7.06
N GLU A 101 16.28 17.30 6.76
CA GLU A 101 17.32 18.33 6.59
C GLU A 101 17.08 19.61 7.41
N LEU A 102 16.36 19.54 8.55
CA LEU A 102 16.14 20.75 9.35
C LEU A 102 16.19 20.59 10.88
N LEU A 103 16.80 19.53 11.42
CA LEU A 103 16.98 19.36 12.87
C LEU A 103 18.33 18.69 13.23
N ILE A 104 19.41 19.20 12.65
CA ILE A 104 20.75 19.22 13.28
C ILE A 104 21.23 20.67 13.21
N SER A 105 20.68 21.49 14.10
CA SER A 105 21.24 22.73 14.64
C SER A 105 20.49 23.04 15.93
#